data_AF-A0A4Q7F7B3-F1
#
_entry.id   AF-A0A4Q7F7B3-F1
#
_cell.length_a   1.000
_cell.length_b   1.000
_cell.length_c   1.000
_cell.angle_alpha   90.00
_cell.angle_beta   90.00
_cell.angle_gamma   90.00
#
_symmetry.space_group_name_H-M   'P 1'
#
loop_
_entity.id
_entity.type
_entity.pdbx_description
1 polymer ?
#
loop_
_entity_poly.entity_id
_entity_poly.type
_entity_poly.pdbx_seq_one_letter_code
_entity_poly.pdbx_strand_id
1 'polypeptide(L)'
;MLVFSKCRRDWRQISARATRTAGLLACAIHLSSLAAHAGEAPRKTVLAHYMACCPQAGLQSSTRQYEDEIRAANENGIDGFAINFGSYVRSPSHLQVIERLYAAAAHFPNFNLLLSFDQSSPSEAVELIMKYASNPNSLRKNGRLVVSGWGQTPHWATEVRERARAHGIEIFLVPHMNYPCLRPE
;
A
#
# COMPACT_ATOMS: atom_id res chain seq x y z
N MET A 1 -29.53 -69.61 46.66
CA MET A 1 -29.40 -68.85 47.93
C MET A 1 -29.77 -67.41 47.61
N LEU A 2 -30.86 -66.75 48.01
CA LEU A 2 -32.02 -66.94 48.89
C LEU A 2 -33.19 -66.24 48.14
N VAL A 3 -34.31 -66.91 47.84
CA VAL A 3 -35.60 -66.91 48.58
C VAL A 3 -36.49 -65.66 48.39
N PHE A 4 -37.66 -65.88 47.73
CA PHE A 4 -39.04 -65.40 47.98
C PHE A 4 -39.31 -63.87 48.21
N SER A 5 -40.45 -63.25 47.92
CA SER A 5 -41.80 -63.60 47.44
C SER A 5 -42.58 -62.32 47.11
N LYS A 6 -43.64 -62.47 46.30
CA LYS A 6 -44.93 -61.72 46.25
C LYS A 6 -45.09 -60.44 47.09
N CYS A 7 -45.62 -59.39 46.46
CA CYS A 7 -46.81 -58.72 46.98
C CYS A 7 -47.62 -58.03 45.86
N ARG A 8 -48.93 -58.30 45.81
CA ARG A 8 -49.94 -57.61 44.97
C ARG A 8 -50.45 -56.37 45.70
N ARG A 9 -50.87 -55.35 44.95
CA ARG A 9 -52.09 -54.50 45.11
C ARG A 9 -51.87 -53.23 44.28
N ASP A 10 -52.60 -53.04 43.20
CA ASP A 10 -54.00 -52.62 43.07
C ASP A 10 -54.14 -51.11 42.85
N TRP A 11 -54.49 -50.79 41.61
CA TRP A 11 -55.57 -49.89 41.18
C TRP A 11 -55.95 -48.74 42.12
N ARG A 12 -55.73 -47.50 41.65
CA ARG A 12 -56.85 -46.59 41.30
C ARG A 12 -56.36 -45.35 40.54
N GLN A 13 -57.17 -45.01 39.54
CA GLN A 13 -57.12 -43.85 38.68
C GLN A 13 -57.17 -42.54 39.46
N ILE A 14 -56.46 -41.51 39.00
CA ILE A 14 -56.99 -40.14 38.90
C ILE A 14 -56.39 -39.48 37.64
N SER A 15 -57.26 -39.15 36.69
CA SER A 15 -56.93 -38.22 35.60
C SER A 15 -57.02 -36.78 36.12
N ALA A 16 -56.07 -35.91 35.77
CA ALA A 16 -56.32 -34.48 35.70
C ALA A 16 -55.30 -33.77 34.79
N ARG A 17 -55.75 -33.55 33.55
CA ARG A 17 -55.67 -32.30 32.76
C ARG A 17 -54.45 -31.38 32.93
N ALA A 18 -53.83 -31.17 31.77
CA ALA A 18 -53.64 -29.87 31.12
C ALA A 18 -52.59 -28.90 31.68
N THR A 19 -51.51 -28.82 30.90
CA THR A 19 -50.91 -27.59 30.36
C THR A 19 -50.36 -26.56 31.33
N ARG A 20 -49.04 -26.38 31.29
CA ARG A 20 -48.35 -25.08 31.13
C ARG A 20 -46.85 -25.32 30.99
N THR A 21 -46.38 -25.42 29.75
CA THR A 21 -44.97 -25.20 29.39
C THR A 21 -44.66 -23.73 29.65
N ALA A 22 -43.95 -23.44 30.74
CA ALA A 22 -43.45 -22.11 31.05
C ALA A 22 -41.93 -22.06 30.80
N GLY A 23 -41.52 -21.21 29.86
CA GLY A 23 -40.28 -20.44 29.99
C GLY A 23 -38.96 -21.08 29.56
N LEU A 24 -38.84 -21.54 28.31
CA LEU A 24 -37.55 -21.56 27.60
C LEU A 24 -37.62 -20.54 26.45
N LEU A 25 -37.57 -19.25 26.79
CA LEU A 25 -37.48 -18.17 25.79
C LEU A 25 -36.72 -16.98 26.39
N ALA A 26 -35.46 -17.23 26.77
CA ALA A 26 -34.54 -16.18 27.23
C ALA A 26 -33.14 -16.30 26.61
N CYS A 27 -32.99 -16.97 25.46
CA CYS A 27 -31.67 -17.14 24.82
C CYS A 27 -31.72 -17.09 23.28
N ALA A 28 -32.65 -16.33 22.71
CA ALA A 28 -32.81 -16.22 21.25
C ALA A 28 -32.58 -14.81 20.68
N ILE A 29 -32.11 -13.84 21.49
CA ILE A 29 -31.97 -12.43 21.06
C ILE A 29 -30.52 -11.94 21.01
N HIS A 30 -29.51 -12.80 21.19
CA HIS A 30 -28.09 -12.38 21.11
C HIS A 30 -27.24 -13.06 20.04
N LEU A 31 -27.83 -13.86 19.14
CA LEU A 31 -27.07 -14.57 18.11
C LEU A 31 -27.02 -13.88 16.73
N SER A 32 -27.47 -12.63 16.60
CA SER A 32 -27.56 -11.95 15.30
C SER A 32 -26.47 -10.92 14.97
N SER A 33 -25.45 -10.71 15.81
CA SER A 33 -24.41 -9.69 15.56
C SER A 33 -22.97 -10.20 15.46
N LEU A 34 -22.78 -11.48 15.16
CA LEU A 34 -21.48 -12.04 14.78
C LEU A 34 -21.47 -12.47 13.32
N ALA A 35 -22.08 -11.68 12.43
CA ALA A 35 -21.54 -11.58 11.08
C ALA A 35 -20.20 -10.82 11.23
N ALA A 36 -19.15 -11.59 11.56
CA ALA A 36 -17.79 -11.13 11.42
C ALA A 36 -17.70 -10.53 10.01
N HIS A 37 -17.60 -9.20 9.94
CA HIS A 37 -17.11 -8.57 8.73
C HIS A 37 -15.71 -9.16 8.57
N ALA A 38 -15.58 -10.17 7.72
CA ALA A 38 -14.31 -10.50 7.12
C ALA A 38 -13.91 -9.22 6.38
N GLY A 39 -13.23 -8.32 7.11
CA GLY A 39 -12.92 -6.99 6.64
C GLY A 39 -12.21 -7.14 5.32
N GLU A 40 -12.73 -6.48 4.29
CA GLU A 40 -12.08 -6.43 2.99
C GLU A 40 -10.62 -6.03 3.22
N ALA A 41 -9.70 -6.87 2.74
CA ALA A 41 -8.28 -6.62 2.93
C ALA A 41 -7.97 -5.20 2.41
N PRO A 42 -7.18 -4.39 3.13
CA PRO A 42 -6.91 -3.02 2.71
C PRO A 42 -6.45 -2.99 1.26
N ARG A 43 -7.08 -2.13 0.45
CA ARG A 43 -6.69 -1.96 -0.96
C ARG A 43 -5.20 -1.64 -1.04
N LYS A 44 -4.47 -2.42 -1.83
CA LYS A 44 -3.05 -2.20 -2.08
C LYS A 44 -2.90 -1.06 -3.10
N THR A 45 -1.95 -0.16 -2.86
CA THR A 45 -1.49 0.79 -3.88
C THR A 45 -0.58 0.06 -4.85
N VAL A 46 -0.92 0.08 -6.14
CA VAL A 46 -0.17 -0.57 -7.22
C VAL A 46 0.60 0.48 -8.00
N LEU A 47 1.91 0.33 -8.12
CA LEU A 47 2.77 1.27 -8.83
C LEU A 47 3.52 0.54 -9.94
N ALA A 48 3.62 1.15 -11.12
CA ALA A 48 4.42 0.65 -12.22
C ALA A 48 5.71 1.46 -12.37
N HIS A 49 6.81 0.83 -12.79
CA HIS A 49 8.02 1.56 -13.15
C HIS A 49 7.77 2.34 -14.45
N TYR A 50 8.05 3.64 -14.41
CA TYR A 50 7.97 4.51 -15.58
C TYR A 50 9.37 4.95 -15.97
N MET A 51 9.85 4.53 -17.13
CA MET A 51 11.19 4.82 -17.58
C MET A 51 11.27 6.24 -18.17
N ALA A 52 11.94 7.17 -17.48
CA ALA A 52 12.05 8.56 -17.95
C ALA A 52 12.80 8.70 -19.29
N CYS A 53 13.60 7.69 -19.68
CA CYS A 53 14.25 7.64 -20.99
C CYS A 53 13.29 7.43 -22.16
N CYS A 54 12.11 6.89 -21.86
CA CYS A 54 11.33 6.15 -22.82
C CYS A 54 9.81 6.40 -22.68
N PRO A 55 9.32 7.67 -22.67
CA PRO A 55 7.88 7.95 -22.74
C PRO A 55 7.24 7.34 -23.98
N GLN A 56 5.96 7.02 -23.93
CA GLN A 56 5.27 6.33 -25.03
C GLN A 56 5.35 7.10 -26.36
N ALA A 57 5.13 8.42 -26.32
CA ALA A 57 5.24 9.29 -27.50
C ALA A 57 6.63 9.97 -27.66
N GLY A 58 7.63 9.49 -26.92
CA GLY A 58 9.03 9.94 -26.98
C GLY A 58 9.38 11.08 -26.01
N LEU A 59 10.65 11.49 -26.00
CA LEU A 59 11.17 12.47 -25.03
C LEU A 59 10.58 13.88 -25.16
N GLN A 60 9.92 14.16 -26.29
CA GLN A 60 9.23 15.44 -26.56
C GLN A 60 7.71 15.33 -26.35
N SER A 61 7.22 14.29 -25.66
CA SER A 61 5.82 14.17 -25.26
C SER A 61 5.35 15.47 -24.58
N SER A 62 4.21 15.95 -25.03
CA SER A 62 3.47 17.03 -24.39
C SER A 62 2.85 16.55 -23.06
N THR A 63 2.50 17.49 -22.18
CA THR A 63 1.77 17.18 -20.93
C THR A 63 0.51 16.35 -21.19
N ARG A 64 -0.26 16.68 -22.23
CA ARG A 64 -1.47 15.93 -22.60
C ARG A 64 -1.19 14.46 -22.92
N GLN A 65 -0.07 14.15 -23.56
CA GLN A 65 0.31 12.75 -23.83
C GLN A 65 0.64 12.00 -22.53
N TYR A 66 1.27 12.67 -21.55
CA TYR A 66 1.45 12.07 -20.23
C TYR A 66 0.12 11.90 -19.47
N GLU A 67 -0.85 12.80 -19.64
CA GLU A 67 -2.20 12.62 -19.09
C GLU A 67 -2.88 11.39 -19.69
N ASP A 68 -2.71 11.15 -20.99
CA ASP A 68 -3.23 9.96 -21.66
C ASP A 68 -2.56 8.69 -21.13
N GLU A 69 -1.24 8.70 -20.89
CA GLU A 69 -0.50 7.60 -20.25
C GLU A 69 -0.97 7.34 -18.80
N ILE A 70 -1.19 8.38 -18.00
CA ILE A 70 -1.74 8.28 -16.64
C ILE A 70 -3.18 7.76 -16.65
N ARG A 71 -4.00 8.20 -17.61
CA ARG A 71 -5.38 7.71 -17.76
C ARG A 71 -5.39 6.22 -18.08
N ALA A 72 -4.59 5.80 -19.06
CA ALA A 72 -4.47 4.40 -19.43
C ALA A 72 -3.96 3.54 -18.26
N ALA A 73 -3.01 4.04 -17.47
CA ALA A 73 -2.53 3.34 -16.27
C ALA A 73 -3.65 3.16 -15.22
N ASN A 74 -4.38 4.23 -14.91
CA ASN A 74 -5.53 4.18 -13.99
C ASN A 74 -6.61 3.19 -14.44
N GLU A 75 -6.97 3.20 -15.73
CA GLU A 75 -7.95 2.28 -16.33
C GLU A 75 -7.52 0.82 -16.22
N ASN A 76 -6.23 0.55 -16.08
CA ASN A 76 -5.65 -0.79 -15.89
C ASN A 76 -5.28 -1.09 -14.42
N GLY A 77 -5.78 -0.30 -13.46
CA GLY A 77 -5.59 -0.55 -12.04
C GLY A 77 -4.21 -0.20 -11.49
N ILE A 78 -3.45 0.63 -12.19
CA ILE A 78 -2.18 1.21 -11.70
C ILE A 78 -2.50 2.54 -11.02
N ASP A 79 -2.16 2.66 -9.74
CA ASP A 79 -2.43 3.85 -8.90
C ASP A 79 -1.33 4.90 -8.98
N GLY A 80 -0.27 4.65 -9.73
CA GLY A 80 0.86 5.54 -9.80
C GLY A 80 2.09 5.02 -10.51
N PHE A 81 3.07 5.89 -10.67
CA PHE A 81 4.35 5.58 -11.29
C PHE A 81 5.53 5.73 -10.31
N ALA A 82 6.43 4.74 -10.37
CA ALA A 82 7.80 4.87 -9.90
C ALA A 82 8.65 5.41 -11.05
N ILE A 83 8.89 6.73 -11.06
CA ILE A 83 9.62 7.39 -12.15
C ILE A 83 11.10 7.00 -12.03
N ASN A 84 11.55 6.14 -12.92
CA ASN A 84 12.89 5.59 -12.97
C ASN A 84 13.78 6.45 -13.88
N PHE A 85 14.89 6.92 -13.32
CA PHE A 85 15.85 7.74 -14.04
C PHE A 85 17.23 7.64 -13.39
N GLY A 86 18.26 7.66 -14.24
CA GLY A 86 19.62 7.99 -13.81
C GLY A 86 19.86 9.50 -13.76
N SER A 87 21.10 9.91 -13.52
CA SER A 87 21.48 11.34 -13.45
C SER A 87 20.83 12.23 -14.52
N TYR A 88 20.09 13.25 -14.09
CA TYR A 88 19.53 14.27 -14.97
C TYR A 88 20.56 15.32 -15.38
N VAL A 89 21.69 15.44 -14.67
CA VAL A 89 22.81 16.28 -15.13
C VAL A 89 23.43 15.67 -16.38
N ARG A 90 23.59 14.34 -16.43
CA ARG A 90 24.07 13.64 -17.62
C ARG A 90 23.00 13.51 -18.71
N SER A 91 21.74 13.39 -18.32
CA SER A 91 20.59 13.26 -19.24
C SER A 91 19.50 14.28 -18.91
N PRO A 92 19.65 15.55 -19.35
CA PRO A 92 18.70 16.63 -19.03
C PRO A 92 17.25 16.36 -19.47
N SER A 93 17.05 15.50 -20.46
CA SER A 93 15.72 15.06 -20.88
C SER A 93 14.95 14.36 -19.75
N HIS A 94 15.61 13.65 -18.84
CA HIS A 94 14.93 13.01 -17.71
C HIS A 94 14.24 14.03 -16.81
N LEU A 95 14.87 15.19 -16.57
CA LEU A 95 14.26 16.25 -15.76
C LEU A 95 12.99 16.78 -16.42
N GLN A 96 13.01 17.01 -17.73
CA GLN A 96 11.84 17.49 -18.47
C GLN A 96 10.68 16.48 -18.43
N VAL A 97 11.00 15.18 -18.50
CA VAL A 97 10.00 14.11 -18.39
C VAL A 97 9.38 14.08 -16.99
N ILE A 98 10.21 14.17 -15.94
CA ILE A 98 9.73 14.25 -14.54
C ILE A 98 8.81 15.46 -14.36
N GLU A 99 9.21 16.64 -14.85
CA GLU A 99 8.42 17.87 -14.76
C GLU A 99 7.06 17.74 -15.45
N ARG A 100 7.02 17.19 -16.66
CA ARG A 100 5.77 17.00 -17.40
C ARG A 100 4.87 15.93 -16.80
N LEU A 101 5.43 14.86 -16.24
CA LEU A 101 4.67 13.86 -15.49
C LEU A 101 4.00 14.45 -14.25
N TYR A 102 4.73 15.24 -13.45
CA TYR A 102 4.15 15.92 -12.30
C TYR A 102 3.09 16.96 -12.71
N ALA A 103 3.29 17.66 -13.83
CA ALA A 103 2.29 18.58 -14.37
C ALA A 103 1.03 17.83 -14.83
N ALA A 104 1.17 16.69 -15.52
CA ALA A 104 0.05 15.86 -15.94
C ALA A 104 -0.70 15.26 -14.75
N ALA A 105 0.02 14.75 -13.74
CA ALA A 105 -0.56 14.13 -12.54
C ALA A 105 -1.41 15.10 -11.71
N ALA A 106 -1.19 16.42 -11.83
CA ALA A 106 -2.04 17.43 -11.17
C ALA A 106 -3.53 17.33 -11.58
N HIS A 107 -3.83 16.77 -12.76
CA HIS A 107 -5.20 16.50 -13.21
C HIS A 107 -5.77 15.16 -12.70
N PHE A 108 -4.98 14.37 -11.97
CA PHE A 108 -5.32 13.05 -11.44
C PHE A 108 -4.98 12.98 -9.95
N PRO A 109 -5.82 13.54 -9.06
CA PRO A 109 -5.48 13.73 -7.64
C PRO A 109 -5.21 12.43 -6.86
N ASN A 110 -5.65 11.29 -7.37
CA ASN A 110 -5.43 9.97 -6.75
C ASN A 110 -4.24 9.21 -7.36
N PHE A 111 -3.59 9.77 -8.40
CA PHE A 111 -2.45 9.14 -9.05
C PHE A 111 -1.16 9.56 -8.37
N ASN A 112 -0.37 8.57 -7.96
CA ASN A 112 0.81 8.77 -7.14
C ASN A 112 2.09 8.72 -7.98
N LEU A 113 3.04 9.59 -7.69
CA LEU A 113 4.37 9.59 -8.26
C LEU A 113 5.38 9.38 -7.14
N LEU A 114 6.34 8.49 -7.33
CA LEU A 114 7.58 8.49 -6.54
C LEU A 114 8.79 8.63 -7.45
N LEU A 115 9.84 9.24 -6.92
CA LEU A 115 11.14 9.32 -7.57
C LEU A 115 11.93 8.03 -7.30
N SER A 116 12.34 7.34 -8.36
CA SER A 116 13.17 6.13 -8.31
C SER A 116 14.55 6.42 -8.90
N PHE A 117 15.53 6.56 -8.01
CA PHE A 117 16.87 7.05 -8.31
C PHE A 117 17.84 5.92 -8.71
N ASP A 118 18.25 5.87 -9.96
CA ASP A 118 19.17 4.85 -10.48
C ASP A 118 20.59 5.38 -10.59
N GLN A 119 21.45 5.00 -9.64
CA GLN A 119 22.86 5.42 -9.61
C GLN A 119 23.07 6.94 -9.76
N SER A 120 22.12 7.74 -9.24
CA SER A 120 22.26 9.21 -9.13
C SER A 120 23.14 9.58 -7.95
N SER A 121 23.72 10.79 -7.96
CA SER A 121 24.43 11.28 -6.78
C SER A 121 23.45 11.62 -5.64
N PRO A 122 23.91 11.62 -4.38
CA PRO A 122 23.10 12.10 -3.26
C PRO A 122 22.60 13.55 -3.44
N SER A 123 23.42 14.42 -4.04
CA SER A 123 23.06 15.82 -4.28
C SER A 123 21.88 15.97 -5.26
N GLU A 124 21.95 15.29 -6.41
CA GLU A 124 20.87 15.27 -7.40
C GLU A 124 19.57 14.73 -6.80
N ALA A 125 19.68 13.66 -5.99
CA ALA A 125 18.52 13.06 -5.34
C ALA A 125 17.85 14.03 -4.37
N VAL A 126 18.63 14.71 -3.54
CA VAL A 126 18.13 15.67 -2.55
C VAL A 126 17.49 16.88 -3.23
N GLU A 127 18.06 17.39 -4.32
CA GLU A 127 17.48 18.50 -5.09
C GLU A 127 16.07 18.18 -5.59
N LEU A 128 15.87 16.98 -6.17
CA LEU A 128 14.55 16.57 -6.63
C LEU A 128 13.59 16.23 -5.48
N ILE A 129 14.10 15.65 -4.38
CA ILE A 129 13.32 15.45 -3.15
C ILE A 129 12.78 16.79 -2.66
N MET A 130 13.61 17.82 -2.57
CA MET A 130 13.19 19.15 -2.14
C MET A 130 12.16 19.77 -3.08
N LYS A 131 12.40 19.65 -4.40
CA LYS A 131 11.51 20.20 -5.43
C LYS A 131 10.10 19.60 -5.37
N TYR A 132 9.99 18.30 -5.14
CA TYR A 132 8.71 17.58 -5.22
C TYR A 132 8.11 17.17 -3.89
N ALA A 133 8.77 17.45 -2.76
CA ALA A 133 8.28 17.06 -1.43
C ALA A 133 6.86 17.56 -1.17
N SER A 134 6.54 18.82 -1.49
CA SER A 134 5.22 19.41 -1.24
C SER A 134 4.18 19.11 -2.32
N ASN A 135 4.53 18.43 -3.40
CA ASN A 135 3.61 18.15 -4.49
C ASN A 135 2.53 17.13 -4.03
N PRO A 136 1.22 17.38 -4.28
CA PRO A 136 0.15 16.52 -3.81
C PRO A 136 0.16 15.12 -4.45
N ASN A 137 0.71 14.97 -5.66
CA ASN A 137 0.86 13.68 -6.32
C ASN A 137 2.12 12.93 -5.87
N SER A 138 3.00 13.53 -5.06
CA SER A 138 4.13 12.79 -4.50
C SER A 138 3.64 11.79 -3.45
N LEU A 139 3.92 10.50 -3.69
CA LEU A 139 3.51 9.41 -2.83
C LEU A 139 4.02 9.61 -1.40
N ARG A 140 3.14 9.46 -0.42
CA ARG A 140 3.47 9.53 1.00
C ARG A 140 3.04 8.29 1.76
N LYS A 141 3.86 7.89 2.73
CA LYS A 141 3.52 6.86 3.72
C LYS A 141 3.70 7.42 5.12
N ASN A 142 2.61 7.51 5.88
CA ASN A 142 2.59 8.07 7.24
C ASN A 142 3.25 9.47 7.31
N GLY A 143 2.88 10.35 6.38
CA GLY A 143 3.43 11.70 6.27
C GLY A 143 4.83 11.80 5.65
N ARG A 144 5.53 10.69 5.41
CA ARG A 144 6.89 10.68 4.83
C ARG A 144 6.84 10.56 3.32
N LEU A 145 7.68 11.32 2.61
CA LEU A 145 7.82 11.24 1.16
C LEU A 145 8.41 9.87 0.78
N VAL A 146 7.73 9.10 -0.04
CA VAL A 146 8.25 7.81 -0.51
C VAL A 146 9.21 8.05 -1.67
N VAL A 147 10.39 7.45 -1.59
CA VAL A 147 11.38 7.44 -2.67
C VAL A 147 11.97 6.05 -2.80
N SER A 148 12.49 5.69 -3.96
CA SER A 148 13.22 4.45 -4.17
C SER A 148 14.54 4.68 -4.88
N GLY A 149 15.36 3.64 -5.00
CA GLY A 149 16.53 3.69 -5.84
C GLY A 149 17.07 2.32 -6.17
N TRP A 150 17.80 2.24 -7.29
CA TRP A 150 18.45 1.03 -7.77
C TRP A 150 19.97 1.21 -7.87
N GLY A 151 20.69 0.13 -7.57
CA GLY A 151 22.15 0.09 -7.60
C GLY A 151 22.85 1.03 -6.62
N GLN A 152 22.16 1.47 -5.56
CA GLN A 152 22.69 2.43 -4.59
C GLN A 152 23.57 1.77 -3.54
N THR A 153 24.30 2.55 -2.75
CA THR A 153 25.09 2.03 -1.62
C THR A 153 24.42 2.38 -0.28
N PRO A 154 24.76 1.69 0.83
CA PRO A 154 24.35 2.10 2.17
C PRO A 154 24.77 3.53 2.51
N HIS A 155 25.96 3.96 2.05
CA HIS A 155 26.45 5.33 2.26
C HIS A 155 25.57 6.37 1.56
N TRP A 156 25.21 6.15 0.29
CA TRP A 156 24.28 7.00 -0.44
C TRP A 156 22.94 7.13 0.29
N ALA A 157 22.41 6.01 0.79
CA ALA A 157 21.13 6.00 1.49
C ALA A 157 21.16 6.80 2.80
N THR A 158 22.26 6.73 3.55
CA THR A 158 22.46 7.54 4.77
C THR A 158 22.53 9.02 4.41
N GLU A 159 23.36 9.37 3.43
CA GLU A 159 23.59 10.77 3.05
C GLU A 159 22.32 11.44 2.52
N VAL A 160 21.55 10.77 1.66
CA VAL A 160 20.26 11.30 1.17
C VAL A 160 19.27 11.51 2.30
N ARG A 161 19.18 10.58 3.27
CA ARG A 161 18.28 10.72 4.43
C ARG A 161 18.68 11.91 5.31
N GLU A 162 19.97 12.05 5.62
CA GLU A 162 20.49 13.12 6.47
C GLU A 162 20.28 14.49 5.82
N ARG A 163 20.64 14.62 4.54
CA ARG A 163 20.47 15.88 3.79
C ARG A 163 19.00 16.24 3.60
N ALA A 164 18.12 15.30 3.27
CA ALA A 164 16.69 15.56 3.18
C ALA A 164 16.11 16.02 4.55
N ARG A 165 16.52 15.36 5.64
CA ARG A 165 16.12 15.75 7.00
C ARG A 165 16.61 17.16 7.37
N ALA A 166 17.81 17.55 6.95
CA ALA A 166 18.32 18.91 7.15
C ALA A 166 17.43 19.99 6.50
N HIS A 167 16.64 19.63 5.49
CA HIS A 167 15.62 20.47 4.87
C HIS A 167 14.19 20.25 5.41
N GLY A 168 14.04 19.54 6.54
CA GLY A 168 12.74 19.25 7.15
C GLY A 168 11.90 18.21 6.40
N ILE A 169 12.51 17.44 5.49
CA ILE A 169 11.82 16.44 4.68
C ILE A 169 12.15 15.04 5.19
N GLU A 170 11.17 14.39 5.82
CA GLU A 170 11.29 12.99 6.20
C GLU A 170 10.94 12.08 5.02
N ILE A 171 11.87 11.24 4.62
CA ILE A 171 11.70 10.29 3.51
C ILE A 171 11.46 8.86 4.01
N PHE A 172 10.61 8.10 3.32
CA PHE A 172 10.49 6.66 3.39
C PHE A 172 11.22 6.08 2.17
N LEU A 173 12.49 5.72 2.35
CA LEU A 173 13.31 5.14 1.28
C LEU A 173 13.07 3.64 1.17
N VAL A 174 12.68 3.18 -0.03
CA VAL A 174 12.60 1.78 -0.46
C VAL A 174 13.85 1.45 -1.28
N PRO A 175 14.86 0.77 -0.70
CA PRO A 175 16.15 0.66 -1.34
C PRO A 175 16.31 -0.63 -2.14
N HIS A 176 17.06 -0.56 -3.24
CA HIS A 176 17.87 -1.67 -3.74
C HIS A 176 19.34 -1.28 -3.59
N MET A 177 20.07 -2.00 -2.74
CA MET A 177 21.47 -1.70 -2.42
C MET A 177 22.42 -2.71 -3.04
N ASN A 178 23.44 -2.19 -3.72
CA ASN A 178 24.65 -2.94 -4.01
C ASN A 178 25.48 -2.96 -2.72
N TYR A 179 25.51 -4.11 -2.06
CA TYR A 179 26.49 -4.35 -1.02
C TYR A 179 27.84 -4.60 -1.71
N PRO A 180 28.93 -3.92 -1.30
CA PRO A 180 30.24 -4.39 -1.71
C PRO A 180 30.32 -5.85 -1.29
N CYS A 181 30.45 -6.76 -2.27
CA CYS A 181 30.78 -8.14 -1.98
C CYS A 181 32.01 -8.09 -1.08
N LEU A 182 31.89 -8.63 0.14
CA LEU A 182 33.04 -8.92 0.98
C LEU A 182 33.93 -9.80 0.10
N ARG A 183 34.95 -9.22 -0.53
CA ARG A 183 35.97 -10.05 -1.17
C ARG A 183 36.63 -10.79 -0.01
N PRO A 184 36.66 -12.13 -0.01
CA PRO A 184 37.61 -12.83 0.82
C PRO A 184 38.99 -12.31 0.42
N GLU A 185 39.76 -11.87 1.40
CA GLU A 185 41.20 -11.62 1.23
C GLU A 185 41.93 -12.89 0.78
#